data_AF-A0A1V3RXM3-F1
#
_entry.id   AF-A0A1V3RXM3-F1
#
_cell.length_a   1.000
_cell.length_b   1.000
_cell.length_c   1.000
_cell.angle_alpha   90.00
_cell.angle_beta   90.00
_cell.angle_gamma   90.00
#
_symmetry.space_group_name_H-M   'P 1'
#
loop_
_entity.id
_entity.type
_entity.pdbx_description
1 polymer ?
#
loop_
_entity_poly.entity_id
_entity_poly.type
_entity_poly.pdbx_seq_one_letter_code
_entity_poly.pdbx_strand_id
1 'polypeptide(L)'
;MSRRTTVVIAALLACAAAAPTWAINKCTGADGAVVFQDAPCAGKGEALNVRPASGHVNAASLQAAERSKREVASIEQGSKINQAISRGEPVVGMTRAELDQAMGAPTKVNADNYQGRRKDQIIYERRGQTWYVYTDDGVVTSIQNRPESSLAAAGPGVNCPTPLEIRAMETSASSIRLSEAERVERLKQIGEARKCGR
;
A
#
# COMPACT_ATOMS: atom_id res chain seq x y z
N MET A 1 -65.75 -12.93 -15.82
CA MET A 1 -64.32 -12.59 -15.57
C MET A 1 -63.42 -13.46 -16.45
N SER A 2 -63.19 -13.14 -17.73
CA SER A 2 -62.34 -14.01 -18.60
C SER A 2 -61.83 -13.37 -19.90
N ARG A 3 -61.60 -12.06 -19.93
CA ARG A 3 -60.99 -11.40 -21.11
C ARG A 3 -59.88 -10.42 -20.74
N ARG A 4 -60.03 -9.71 -19.62
CA ARG A 4 -58.99 -8.79 -19.11
C ARG A 4 -57.77 -9.53 -18.54
N THR A 5 -57.99 -10.69 -17.91
CA THR A 5 -56.90 -11.52 -17.34
C THR A 5 -56.01 -12.15 -18.42
N THR A 6 -56.58 -12.51 -19.57
CA THR A 6 -55.84 -13.13 -20.68
C THR A 6 -54.88 -12.15 -21.36
N VAL A 7 -55.26 -10.87 -21.47
CA VAL A 7 -54.40 -9.84 -22.10
C VAL A 7 -53.19 -9.50 -21.22
N VAL A 8 -53.36 -9.49 -19.90
CA VAL A 8 -52.27 -9.21 -18.95
C VAL A 8 -51.25 -10.35 -18.91
N ILE A 9 -51.68 -11.60 -19.00
CA ILE A 9 -50.78 -12.77 -19.05
C ILE A 9 -50.00 -12.82 -20.38
N ALA A 10 -50.64 -12.46 -21.50
CA ALA A 10 -49.97 -12.40 -22.80
C ALA A 10 -48.88 -11.32 -22.87
N ALA A 11 -49.12 -10.15 -22.23
CA ALA A 11 -48.12 -9.07 -22.17
C ALA A 11 -46.93 -9.41 -21.26
N LEU A 12 -47.14 -10.16 -20.17
CA LEU A 12 -46.07 -10.60 -19.26
C LEU A 12 -45.21 -11.72 -19.86
N LEU A 13 -45.77 -12.61 -20.68
CA LEU A 13 -44.98 -13.63 -21.41
C LEU A 13 -44.11 -13.03 -22.52
N ALA A 14 -44.50 -11.89 -23.11
CA ALA A 14 -43.72 -11.24 -24.17
C ALA A 14 -42.45 -10.55 -23.64
N CYS A 15 -42.44 -10.09 -22.38
CA CYS A 15 -41.28 -9.44 -21.77
C CYS A 15 -40.20 -10.43 -21.28
N ALA A 16 -40.51 -11.71 -21.13
CA ALA A 16 -39.56 -12.72 -20.63
C ALA A 16 -38.59 -13.26 -21.70
N ALA A 17 -38.82 -12.94 -22.98
CA ALA A 17 -37.94 -13.34 -24.09
C ALA A 17 -36.82 -12.33 -24.40
N ALA A 18 -36.84 -11.15 -23.77
CA ALA A 18 -35.75 -10.19 -23.85
C ALA A 18 -34.68 -10.55 -22.81
N ALA A 19 -33.82 -11.51 -23.14
CA ALA A 19 -32.63 -11.76 -22.34
C ALA A 19 -31.77 -10.48 -22.32
N PRO A 20 -31.33 -10.00 -21.15
CA PRO A 20 -30.42 -8.86 -21.07
C PRO A 20 -29.07 -9.28 -21.67
N THR A 21 -28.74 -8.77 -22.86
CA THR A 21 -27.48 -9.07 -23.55
C THR A 21 -26.37 -8.16 -23.03
N TRP A 22 -25.65 -8.60 -22.00
CA TRP A 22 -24.48 -7.89 -21.43
C TRP A 22 -23.16 -8.34 -22.08
N ALA A 23 -23.20 -8.78 -23.35
CA ALA A 23 -22.03 -9.28 -24.06
C ALA A 23 -22.10 -8.92 -25.56
N ILE A 24 -21.04 -8.26 -26.05
CA ILE A 24 -20.80 -8.02 -27.48
C ILE A 24 -20.21 -9.31 -28.07
N ASN A 25 -20.88 -9.88 -29.06
CA ASN A 25 -20.50 -11.14 -29.69
C ASN A 25 -19.74 -10.89 -30.99
N LYS A 26 -18.62 -11.60 -31.20
CA LYS A 26 -17.92 -11.67 -32.48
C LYS A 26 -18.59 -12.77 -33.33
N CYS A 27 -19.27 -12.37 -34.39
CA CYS A 27 -19.98 -13.27 -35.28
C CYS A 27 -19.31 -13.33 -36.66
N THR A 28 -19.13 -14.54 -37.18
CA THR A 28 -18.60 -14.75 -38.53
C THR A 28 -19.75 -15.17 -39.46
N GLY A 29 -19.99 -14.37 -40.50
CA GLY A 29 -21.01 -14.61 -41.52
C GLY A 29 -20.63 -15.73 -42.49
N ALA A 30 -21.60 -16.19 -43.30
CA ALA A 30 -21.38 -17.24 -44.30
C ALA A 30 -20.43 -16.83 -45.44
N ASP A 31 -20.26 -15.52 -45.63
CA ASP A 31 -19.32 -14.87 -46.53
C ASP A 31 -17.91 -14.70 -45.92
N GLY A 32 -17.73 -15.10 -44.66
CA GLY A 32 -16.49 -14.90 -43.90
C GLY A 32 -16.34 -13.51 -43.28
N ALA A 33 -17.35 -12.63 -43.40
CA ALA A 33 -17.31 -11.32 -42.78
C ALA A 33 -17.44 -11.40 -41.25
N VAL A 34 -16.63 -10.62 -40.52
CA VAL A 34 -16.70 -10.55 -39.06
C VAL A 34 -17.50 -9.32 -38.64
N VAL A 35 -18.57 -9.54 -37.88
CA VAL A 35 -19.44 -8.49 -37.34
C VAL A 35 -19.48 -8.62 -35.82
N PHE A 36 -19.47 -7.47 -35.13
CA PHE A 36 -19.62 -7.40 -33.68
C PHE A 36 -21.04 -6.91 -33.36
N GLN A 37 -21.79 -7.68 -32.58
CA GLN A 37 -23.21 -7.40 -32.31
C GLN A 37 -23.59 -7.76 -30.88
N ASP A 38 -24.51 -7.00 -30.29
CA ASP A 38 -25.08 -7.28 -28.97
C ASP A 38 -26.01 -8.50 -29.00
N ALA A 39 -26.56 -8.83 -30.16
CA ALA A 39 -27.41 -10.01 -30.35
C ALA A 39 -26.57 -11.31 -30.45
N PRO A 40 -27.11 -12.46 -30.02
CA PRO A 40 -26.47 -13.76 -30.23
C PRO A 40 -26.15 -14.02 -31.71
N CYS A 41 -24.99 -14.63 -32.01
CA CYS A 41 -24.65 -15.00 -33.37
C CYS A 41 -25.64 -16.07 -33.88
N ALA A 42 -26.17 -15.90 -35.10
CA ALA A 42 -26.99 -16.93 -35.74
C ALA A 42 -26.18 -18.21 -36.06
N GLY A 43 -24.85 -18.12 -36.03
CA GLY A 43 -23.90 -19.22 -36.23
C GLY A 43 -22.90 -19.33 -35.08
N LYS A 44 -21.62 -19.58 -35.41
CA LYS A 44 -20.56 -19.73 -34.40
C LYS A 44 -20.15 -18.37 -33.83
N GLY A 45 -20.23 -18.23 -32.51
CA GLY A 45 -19.55 -17.17 -31.77
C GLY A 45 -18.18 -17.63 -31.30
N GLU A 46 -17.19 -16.75 -31.32
CA GLU A 46 -15.84 -17.03 -30.84
C GLU A 46 -15.44 -16.05 -29.74
N ALA A 47 -14.71 -16.51 -28.73
CA ALA A 47 -14.16 -15.66 -27.69
C ALA A 47 -13.14 -14.67 -28.30
N LEU A 48 -13.39 -13.37 -28.15
CA LEU A 48 -12.48 -12.33 -28.62
C LEU A 48 -11.26 -12.25 -27.70
N ASN A 49 -10.13 -12.79 -28.14
CA ASN A 49 -8.85 -12.56 -27.48
C ASN A 49 -8.29 -11.21 -27.94
N VAL A 50 -8.54 -10.17 -27.14
CA VAL A 50 -8.00 -8.82 -27.38
C VAL A 50 -6.51 -8.83 -27.06
N ARG A 51 -5.67 -8.99 -28.09
CA ARG A 51 -4.24 -8.76 -27.97
C ARG A 51 -3.93 -7.27 -28.05
N PRO A 52 -2.98 -6.77 -27.25
CA PRO A 52 -2.46 -5.42 -27.46
C PRO A 52 -2.02 -5.22 -28.91
N ALA A 53 -2.37 -4.08 -29.50
CA ALA A 53 -2.08 -3.78 -30.89
C ALA A 53 -0.59 -3.96 -31.19
N SER A 54 -0.25 -4.87 -32.11
CA SER A 54 1.13 -5.22 -32.46
C SER A 54 1.74 -4.26 -33.49
N GLY A 55 1.23 -3.03 -33.58
CA GLY A 55 1.64 -2.04 -34.56
C GLY A 55 3.09 -1.59 -34.38
N HIS A 56 3.73 -1.15 -35.46
CA HIS A 56 5.06 -0.55 -35.40
C HIS A 56 5.02 0.73 -34.56
N VAL A 57 5.70 0.71 -33.42
CA VAL A 57 5.89 1.90 -32.57
C VAL A 57 6.99 2.77 -33.20
N ASN A 58 6.68 4.05 -33.40
CA ASN A 58 7.68 5.04 -33.79
C ASN A 58 8.16 5.80 -32.55
N ALA A 59 9.26 6.54 -32.68
CA ALA A 59 9.82 7.28 -31.55
C ALA A 59 8.82 8.28 -30.93
N ALA A 60 7.94 8.87 -31.76
CA ALA A 60 6.91 9.80 -31.28
C ALA A 60 5.84 9.11 -30.43
N SER A 61 5.42 7.89 -30.80
CA SER A 61 4.42 7.13 -30.04
C SER A 61 4.98 6.60 -28.71
N LEU A 62 6.27 6.24 -28.66
CA LEU A 62 6.95 5.90 -27.40
C LEU A 62 7.02 7.11 -26.46
N GLN A 63 7.36 8.29 -26.98
CA GLN A 63 7.37 9.52 -26.17
C GLN A 63 5.98 9.91 -25.68
N ALA A 64 4.96 9.79 -26.54
CA ALA A 64 3.58 10.05 -26.14
C ALA A 64 3.13 9.09 -25.03
N ALA A 65 3.41 7.79 -25.18
CA ALA A 65 3.09 6.79 -24.17
C ALA A 65 3.79 7.08 -22.83
N GLU A 66 5.04 7.52 -22.85
CA GLU A 66 5.79 7.87 -21.64
C GLU A 66 5.20 9.11 -20.94
N ARG A 67 4.77 10.13 -21.70
CA ARG A 67 4.06 11.28 -21.13
C ARG A 67 2.74 10.86 -20.50
N SER A 68 1.95 10.04 -21.18
CA SER A 68 0.69 9.52 -20.64
C SER A 68 0.92 8.69 -19.37
N LYS A 69 1.99 7.87 -19.30
CA LYS A 69 2.34 7.14 -18.08
C LYS A 69 2.65 8.07 -16.92
N ARG A 70 3.43 9.14 -17.16
CA ARG A 70 3.76 10.13 -16.13
C ARG A 70 2.52 10.91 -15.66
N GLU A 71 1.64 11.23 -16.60
CA GLU A 71 0.37 11.89 -16.29
C GLU A 71 -0.52 10.99 -15.44
N VAL A 72 -0.74 9.74 -15.84
CA VAL A 72 -1.49 8.75 -15.06
C VAL A 72 -0.88 8.58 -13.66
N ALA A 73 0.44 8.45 -13.56
CA ALA A 73 1.12 8.35 -12.26
C ALA A 73 0.90 9.61 -11.37
N SER A 74 0.86 10.80 -11.97
CA SER A 74 0.59 12.04 -11.23
C SER A 74 -0.86 12.10 -10.71
N ILE A 75 -1.82 11.62 -11.51
CA ILE A 75 -3.24 11.54 -11.13
C ILE A 75 -3.43 10.52 -10.00
N GLU A 76 -2.81 9.34 -10.13
CA GLU A 76 -2.85 8.30 -9.10
C GLU A 76 -2.26 8.79 -7.78
N GLN A 77 -1.12 9.49 -7.86
CA GLN A 77 -0.47 10.07 -6.68
C GLN A 77 -1.36 11.14 -6.02
N GLY A 78 -1.96 12.04 -6.79
CA GLY A 78 -2.90 13.04 -6.26
C GLY A 78 -4.13 12.40 -5.61
N SER A 79 -4.70 11.37 -6.24
CA SER A 79 -5.81 10.60 -5.67
C SER A 79 -5.42 9.94 -4.33
N LYS A 80 -4.22 9.35 -4.27
CA LYS A 80 -3.69 8.74 -3.04
C LYS A 80 -3.54 9.76 -1.90
N ILE A 81 -3.03 10.95 -2.20
CA ILE A 81 -2.90 12.04 -1.22
C ILE A 81 -4.28 12.49 -0.72
N ASN A 82 -5.23 12.74 -1.62
CA ASN A 82 -6.59 13.17 -1.24
C ASN A 82 -7.31 12.14 -0.37
N GLN A 83 -7.16 10.85 -0.68
CA GLN A 83 -7.68 9.77 0.14
C GLN A 83 -7.03 9.74 1.53
N ALA A 84 -5.72 9.92 1.62
CA ALA A 84 -5.00 9.96 2.89
C ALA A 84 -5.41 11.16 3.76
N ILE A 85 -5.61 12.34 3.15
CA ILE A 85 -6.16 13.52 3.83
C ILE A 85 -7.52 13.19 4.44
N SER A 86 -8.38 12.53 3.67
CA SER A 86 -9.74 12.18 4.11
C SER A 86 -9.75 11.17 5.26
N ARG A 87 -8.74 10.29 5.32
CA ARG A 87 -8.55 9.31 6.40
C ARG A 87 -7.78 9.87 7.60
N GLY A 88 -7.20 11.05 7.47
CA GLY A 88 -6.33 11.63 8.49
C GLY A 88 -5.03 10.84 8.69
N GLU A 89 -4.40 10.44 7.59
CA GLU A 89 -3.17 9.65 7.59
C GLU A 89 -2.05 10.37 6.82
N PRO A 90 -0.78 10.25 7.25
CA PRO A 90 0.35 10.78 6.49
C PRO A 90 0.73 9.80 5.36
N VAL A 91 1.12 10.30 4.20
CA VAL A 91 1.72 9.48 3.12
C VAL A 91 2.95 10.16 2.51
N VAL A 92 3.87 9.34 2.00
CA VAL A 92 5.07 9.82 1.28
C VAL A 92 4.65 10.60 0.03
N GLY A 93 5.31 11.74 -0.19
CA GLY A 93 5.03 12.69 -1.25
C GLY A 93 4.08 13.82 -0.87
N MET A 94 3.47 13.79 0.33
CA MET A 94 2.72 14.94 0.84
C MET A 94 3.64 16.14 1.06
N THR A 95 3.18 17.32 0.68
CA THR A 95 3.74 18.59 1.14
C THR A 95 3.39 18.85 2.60
N ARG A 96 4.08 19.80 3.23
CA ARG A 96 3.77 20.23 4.61
C ARG A 96 2.32 20.66 4.77
N ALA A 97 1.75 21.37 3.79
CA ALA A 97 0.36 21.82 3.83
C ALA A 97 -0.63 20.65 3.76
N GLU A 98 -0.41 19.68 2.86
CA GLU A 98 -1.25 18.48 2.76
C GLU A 98 -1.14 17.61 4.01
N LEU A 99 0.07 17.49 4.57
CA LEU A 99 0.30 16.78 5.82
C LEU A 99 -0.44 17.45 6.99
N ASP A 100 -0.40 18.78 7.07
CA ASP A 100 -1.12 19.53 8.11
C ASP A 100 -2.64 19.46 7.91
N GLN A 101 -3.12 19.37 6.67
CA GLN A 101 -4.54 19.13 6.37
C GLN A 101 -4.99 17.72 6.77
N ALA A 102 -4.15 16.71 6.51
CA ALA A 102 -4.44 15.32 6.88
C ALA A 102 -4.37 15.10 8.39
N MET A 103 -3.24 15.51 8.99
CA MET A 103 -2.89 15.14 10.36
C MET A 103 -3.22 16.23 11.38
N GLY A 104 -3.48 17.46 10.96
CA GLY A 104 -3.65 18.60 11.85
C GLY A 104 -2.34 19.10 12.45
N ALA A 105 -2.42 19.75 13.61
CA ALA A 105 -1.25 20.25 14.31
C ALA A 105 -0.38 19.11 14.86
N PRO A 106 0.96 19.18 14.69
CA PRO A 106 1.88 18.21 15.26
C PRO A 106 2.03 18.40 16.78
N THR A 107 2.41 17.32 17.47
CA THR A 107 2.79 17.38 18.89
C THR A 107 4.17 18.01 19.05
N LYS A 108 5.11 17.65 18.18
CA LYS A 108 6.48 18.16 18.20
C LYS A 108 7.05 18.23 16.79
N VAL A 109 7.91 19.22 16.55
CA VAL A 109 8.71 19.34 15.33
C VAL A 109 10.18 19.47 15.74
N ASN A 110 11.01 18.56 15.27
CA ASN A 110 12.46 18.66 15.33
C ASN A 110 12.92 19.12 13.94
N ALA A 111 13.11 20.42 13.77
CA ALA A 111 13.56 21.01 12.53
C ALA A 111 15.10 21.03 12.48
N ASP A 112 15.68 20.60 11.37
CA ASP A 112 17.11 20.66 11.09
C ASP A 112 17.34 21.31 9.72
N ASN A 113 18.42 22.07 9.59
CA ASN A 113 18.84 22.68 8.33
C ASN A 113 20.28 22.28 8.07
N TYR A 114 20.46 21.32 7.17
CA TYR A 114 21.77 20.76 6.86
C TYR A 114 22.14 21.08 5.42
N GLN A 115 23.23 21.85 5.25
CA GLN A 115 23.74 22.26 3.93
C GLN A 115 22.67 22.93 3.03
N GLY A 116 21.77 23.72 3.63
CA GLY A 116 20.74 24.47 2.91
C GLY A 116 19.48 23.67 2.56
N ARG A 117 19.42 22.37 2.91
CA ARG A 117 18.19 21.56 2.80
C ARG A 117 17.52 21.47 4.16
N ARG A 118 16.20 21.73 4.17
CA ARG A 118 15.41 21.65 5.41
C ARG A 118 14.95 20.23 5.62
N LYS A 119 15.42 19.59 6.69
CA LYS A 119 15.04 18.23 7.08
C LYS A 119 14.33 18.27 8.42
N ASP A 120 13.03 18.07 8.39
CA ASP A 120 12.23 18.10 9.62
C ASP A 120 11.75 16.70 9.98
N GLN A 121 11.84 16.36 11.27
CA GLN A 121 11.10 15.26 11.86
C GLN A 121 9.88 15.83 12.60
N ILE A 122 8.69 15.46 12.15
CA ILE A 122 7.41 15.90 12.69
C ILE A 122 6.77 14.72 13.42
N ILE A 123 6.36 14.95 14.66
CA ILE A 123 5.87 13.91 15.57
C ILE A 123 4.41 14.20 15.89
N TYR A 124 3.56 13.19 15.68
CA TYR A 124 2.13 13.21 16.05
C TYR A 124 1.85 12.11 17.07
N GLU A 125 1.40 12.51 18.25
CA GLU A 125 0.91 11.60 19.28
C GLU A 125 -0.62 11.53 19.19
N ARG A 126 -1.14 10.33 18.94
CA ARG A 126 -2.56 10.03 18.76
C ARG A 126 -2.90 8.82 19.63
N ARG A 127 -4.15 8.71 20.10
CA ARG A 127 -4.63 7.68 21.05
C ARG A 127 -4.04 6.28 20.75
N GLY A 128 -3.00 5.88 21.48
CA GLY A 128 -2.41 4.55 21.33
C GLY A 128 -1.35 4.40 20.23
N GLN A 129 -0.87 5.48 19.59
CA GLN A 129 0.19 5.42 18.57
C GLN A 129 0.93 6.75 18.36
N THR A 130 2.22 6.65 18.03
CA THR A 130 3.07 7.80 17.65
C THR A 130 3.51 7.68 16.20
N TRP A 131 3.24 8.72 15.43
CA TRP A 131 3.71 8.85 14.05
C TRP A 131 4.93 9.76 14.00
N TYR A 132 6.01 9.27 13.41
CA TYR A 132 7.21 10.03 13.07
C TYR A 132 7.25 10.23 11.57
N VAL A 133 7.10 11.47 11.13
CA VAL A 133 7.07 11.85 9.72
C VAL A 133 8.32 12.65 9.40
N TYR A 134 9.08 12.20 8.41
CA TYR A 134 10.32 12.85 7.99
C TYR A 134 10.10 13.58 6.68
N THR A 135 10.58 14.82 6.60
CA THR A 135 10.47 15.64 5.40
C THR A 135 11.85 16.07 4.90
N ASP A 136 11.95 16.29 3.59
CA ASP A 136 13.07 16.93 2.92
C ASP A 136 12.49 18.07 2.07
N ASP A 137 12.92 19.29 2.32
CA ASP A 137 12.40 20.55 1.75
C ASP A 137 10.87 20.67 1.84
N GLY A 138 10.31 20.19 2.95
CA GLY A 138 8.87 20.26 3.25
C GLY A 138 8.02 19.20 2.54
N VAL A 139 8.62 18.20 1.89
CA VAL A 139 7.91 17.05 1.32
C VAL A 139 8.20 15.80 2.15
N VAL A 140 7.17 15.03 2.49
CA VAL A 140 7.29 13.79 3.27
C VAL A 140 8.06 12.74 2.48
N THR A 141 9.17 12.26 3.04
CA THR A 141 10.05 11.25 2.44
C THR A 141 9.98 9.91 3.15
N SER A 142 9.65 9.88 4.44
CA SER A 142 9.55 8.66 5.23
C SER A 142 8.58 8.80 6.40
N ILE A 143 7.97 7.69 6.81
CA ILE A 143 6.98 7.62 7.89
C ILE A 143 7.27 6.39 8.74
N GLN A 144 7.24 6.54 10.05
CA GLN A 144 7.24 5.44 11.02
C GLN A 144 6.02 5.57 11.92
N ASN A 145 5.21 4.52 12.02
CA ASN A 145 4.13 4.43 13.00
C ASN A 145 4.54 3.45 14.11
N ARG A 146 4.50 3.90 15.36
CA ARG A 146 4.72 3.06 16.54
C ARG A 146 3.45 2.98 17.36
N PRO A 147 2.72 1.86 17.38
CA PRO A 147 1.63 1.69 18.34
C PRO A 147 2.19 1.71 19.77
N GLU A 148 1.45 2.25 20.74
CA GLU A 148 1.86 2.30 22.16
C GLU A 148 2.10 0.90 22.75
N SER A 149 1.44 -0.14 22.23
CA SER A 149 1.76 -1.53 22.59
C SER A 149 3.20 -1.94 22.22
N SER A 150 3.80 -1.30 21.22
CA SER A 150 5.21 -1.48 20.85
C SER A 150 6.18 -0.64 21.70
N LEU A 151 5.68 0.40 22.38
CA LEU A 151 6.41 1.12 23.43
C LEU A 151 6.41 0.33 24.76
N ALA A 152 5.38 -0.50 24.98
CA ALA A 152 5.31 -1.44 26.10
C ALA A 152 6.15 -2.73 25.91
N ALA A 153 6.74 -2.96 24.74
CA ALA A 153 7.65 -4.08 24.50
C ALA A 153 9.08 -3.86 25.03
N ALA A 154 9.30 -2.78 25.78
CA ALA A 154 10.50 -2.56 26.57
C ALA A 154 10.13 -2.33 28.05
N GLY A 155 9.46 -3.31 28.65
CA GLY A 155 9.27 -3.49 30.10
C GLY A 155 9.50 -4.97 30.45
N PRO A 156 9.98 -5.28 31.67
CA PRO A 156 10.75 -6.50 31.95
C PRO A 156 9.84 -7.73 32.08
N GLY A 157 9.40 -8.26 30.94
CA GLY A 157 9.26 -9.71 30.84
C GLY A 157 10.67 -10.27 30.89
N VAL A 158 10.93 -11.22 31.79
CA VAL A 158 12.22 -11.92 31.86
C VAL A 158 12.36 -12.75 30.58
N ASN A 159 12.74 -12.08 29.49
CA ASN A 159 13.14 -12.70 28.25
C ASN A 159 14.56 -13.20 28.50
N CYS A 160 14.66 -14.48 28.81
CA CYS A 160 15.96 -15.11 28.96
C CYS A 160 16.73 -14.97 27.64
N PRO A 161 17.98 -14.49 27.69
CA PRO A 161 18.78 -14.32 26.48
C PRO A 161 18.86 -15.63 25.70
N THR A 162 18.76 -15.53 24.38
CA THR A 162 18.90 -16.67 23.47
C THR A 162 20.34 -17.24 23.54
N PRO A 163 20.58 -18.50 23.14
CA PRO A 163 21.92 -19.06 23.10
C PRO A 163 22.93 -18.25 22.26
N LEU A 164 22.46 -17.55 21.23
CA LEU A 164 23.30 -16.68 20.40
C LEU A 164 23.74 -15.42 21.16
N GLU A 165 22.82 -14.80 21.90
CA GLU A 165 23.10 -13.63 22.72
C GLU A 165 24.04 -13.97 23.88
N ILE A 166 23.90 -15.15 24.49
CA ILE A 166 24.82 -15.65 25.53
C ILE A 166 26.25 -15.78 24.98
N ARG A 167 26.42 -16.34 23.77
CA ARG A 167 27.74 -16.43 23.11
C ARG A 167 28.32 -15.06 22.75
N ALA A 168 27.48 -14.11 22.34
CA ALA A 168 27.91 -12.75 22.07
C ALA A 168 28.39 -12.06 23.37
N MET A 169 27.69 -12.27 24.48
CA MET A 169 28.11 -11.78 25.80
C MET A 169 29.45 -12.39 26.23
N GLU A 170 29.65 -13.69 26.06
CA GLU A 170 30.93 -14.37 26.35
C GLU A 170 32.09 -13.80 25.53
N THR A 171 31.83 -13.53 24.25
CA THR A 171 32.82 -12.90 23.35
C THR A 171 33.14 -11.47 23.79
N SER A 172 32.14 -10.73 24.28
CA SER A 172 32.38 -9.38 24.82
C SER A 172 33.18 -9.40 26.12
N ALA A 173 32.97 -10.40 26.98
CA ALA A 173 33.66 -10.56 28.26
C ALA A 173 35.14 -10.95 28.09
N SER A 174 35.52 -11.56 26.97
CA SER A 174 36.93 -11.88 26.63
C SER A 174 37.68 -10.72 25.96
N SER A 175 37.04 -9.56 25.80
CA SER A 175 37.67 -8.39 25.21
C SER A 175 38.90 -7.93 26.01
N ILE A 176 40.00 -7.68 25.31
CA ILE A 176 41.28 -7.20 25.87
C ILE A 176 41.19 -5.79 26.47
N ARG A 177 40.12 -5.05 26.15
CA ARG A 177 39.90 -3.67 26.60
C ARG A 177 39.18 -3.55 27.95
N LEU A 178 38.70 -4.66 28.51
CA LEU A 178 38.02 -4.65 29.80
C LEU A 178 39.01 -4.74 30.96
N SER A 179 38.79 -3.94 31.99
CA SER A 179 39.47 -4.12 33.27
C SER A 179 39.01 -5.40 33.96
N GLU A 180 39.81 -5.90 34.91
CA GLU A 180 39.49 -7.15 35.62
C GLU A 180 38.16 -7.07 36.38
N ALA A 181 37.86 -5.91 36.98
CA ALA A 181 36.59 -5.69 37.68
C ALA A 181 35.38 -5.74 36.73
N GLU A 182 35.49 -5.15 35.54
CA GLU A 182 34.43 -5.19 34.53
C GLU A 182 34.26 -6.59 33.94
N ARG A 183 35.36 -7.34 33.79
CA ARG A 183 35.34 -8.73 33.34
C ARG A 183 34.58 -9.61 34.33
N VAL A 184 34.85 -9.47 35.63
CA VAL A 184 34.16 -10.21 36.70
C VAL A 184 32.66 -9.93 36.68
N GLU A 185 32.27 -8.66 36.53
CA GLU A 185 30.86 -8.28 36.47
C GLU A 185 30.15 -8.84 35.22
N ARG A 186 30.82 -8.83 34.06
CA ARG A 186 30.27 -9.43 32.83
C ARG A 186 30.10 -10.94 32.92
N LEU A 187 31.03 -11.65 33.56
CA LEU A 187 30.91 -13.08 33.79
C LEU A 187 29.75 -13.42 34.73
N LYS A 188 29.49 -12.58 35.74
CA LYS A 188 28.31 -12.71 36.62
C LYS A 188 27.01 -12.59 35.82
N GLN A 189 26.89 -11.59 34.95
CA GLN A 189 25.73 -11.38 34.09
C GLN A 189 25.50 -12.56 33.12
N ILE A 190 26.55 -13.14 32.55
CA ILE A 190 26.46 -14.35 31.71
C ILE A 190 25.96 -15.54 32.54
N GLY A 191 26.42 -15.69 33.77
CA GLY A 191 25.98 -16.74 34.69
C GLY A 191 24.48 -16.63 35.02
N GLU A 192 23.98 -15.42 35.26
CA GLU A 192 22.57 -15.15 35.50
C GLU A 192 21.73 -15.39 34.23
N ALA A 193 22.21 -14.95 33.06
CA ALA A 193 21.57 -15.21 31.77
C ALA A 193 21.43 -16.71 31.45
N ARG A 194 22.47 -17.50 31.74
CA ARG A 194 22.44 -18.97 31.58
C ARG A 194 21.49 -19.67 32.56
N LYS A 195 21.29 -19.11 33.76
CA LYS A 195 20.33 -19.64 34.76
C LYS A 195 18.89 -19.32 34.38
N CYS A 196 18.67 -18.20 33.71
CA CYS A 196 17.36 -17.80 33.24
C CYS A 196 16.79 -18.80 32.22
N GLY A 197 17.57 -19.18 31.20
CA GLY A 197 17.10 -20.04 30.11
C GLY A 197 17.07 -21.54 30.41
N ARG A 198 17.06 -21.94 31.70
CA ARG A 198 17.14 -23.33 32.15
C ARG A 198 15.88 -23.78 32.87
#